data_AF-A0A497PLA5-F1
#
_entry.id   AF-A0A497PLA5-F1
#
_cell.length_a   1.000
_cell.length_b   1.000
_cell.length_c   1.000
_cell.angle_alpha   90.00
_cell.angle_beta   90.00
_cell.angle_gamma   90.00
#
_symmetry.space_group_name_H-M   'P 1'
#
loop_
_entity.id
_entity.type
_entity.pdbx_description
1 polymer ?
#
loop_
_entity_poly.entity_id
_entity_poly.type
_entity_poly.pdbx_seq_one_letter_code
_entity_poly.pdbx_strand_id
1 'polypeptide(L)'
;MARSARFYLKAFLYFGGAAVILLGGAIVLMAPYHYIGFIATTGDACPFEIYSREGYFQQMEISVTVKPDNVSTVYVDFRVVNNVTLETTVLNMTLTEEDMVSASNPRAYVQRQVIDLAAGNYTIYVDRIEGASWIDVSYEQLSIKRNYIVTGGILNIVGLIMCISGYFVSGTLIPPDEGVVVEWGYDE
;
A
#
# COMPACT_ATOMS: atom_id res chain seq x y z
N MET A 1 -10.59 34.94 -30.86
CA MET A 1 -10.00 33.58 -30.81
C MET A 1 -8.96 33.39 -29.70
N ALA A 2 -7.88 34.17 -29.61
CA ALA A 2 -6.81 33.92 -28.62
C ALA A 2 -7.24 34.03 -27.13
N ARG A 3 -8.26 34.85 -26.82
CA ARG A 3 -8.76 35.08 -25.46
C ARG A 3 -9.61 33.91 -24.94
N SER A 4 -10.45 33.31 -25.79
CA SER A 4 -11.22 32.12 -25.42
C SER A 4 -10.31 30.89 -25.30
N ALA A 5 -9.32 30.73 -26.18
CA ALA A 5 -8.34 29.66 -26.07
C ALA A 5 -7.55 29.69 -24.74
N ARG A 6 -7.19 30.88 -24.25
CA ARG A 6 -6.52 31.05 -22.94
C ARG A 6 -7.44 30.77 -21.76
N PHE A 7 -8.73 31.12 -21.87
CA PHE A 7 -9.75 30.75 -20.88
C PHE A 7 -9.89 29.22 -20.79
N TYR A 8 -10.10 28.55 -21.93
CA TYR A 8 -10.22 27.08 -21.98
C TYR A 8 -8.97 26.38 -21.47
N LEU A 9 -7.77 26.87 -21.84
CA LEU A 9 -6.51 26.33 -21.34
C LEU A 9 -6.36 26.50 -19.82
N LYS A 10 -6.69 27.68 -19.28
CA LYS A 10 -6.61 27.95 -17.85
C LYS A 10 -7.60 27.11 -17.04
N ALA A 11 -8.84 27.02 -17.52
CA ALA A 11 -9.88 26.19 -16.92
C ALA A 11 -9.51 24.70 -16.97
N PHE A 12 -8.99 24.21 -18.09
CA PHE A 12 -8.49 22.84 -18.23
C PHE A 12 -7.37 22.54 -17.23
N LEU A 13 -6.40 23.44 -17.09
CA LEU A 13 -5.27 23.25 -16.18
C LEU A 13 -5.70 23.27 -14.70
N TYR A 14 -6.62 24.16 -14.32
CA TYR A 14 -7.12 24.26 -12.95
C TYR A 14 -8.08 23.12 -12.58
N PHE A 15 -9.17 22.96 -13.33
CA PHE A 15 -10.18 21.95 -13.01
C PHE A 15 -9.72 20.54 -13.38
N GLY A 16 -8.98 20.39 -14.48
CA GLY A 16 -8.34 19.13 -14.84
C GLY A 16 -7.24 18.74 -13.84
N GLY A 17 -6.42 19.69 -13.39
CA GLY A 17 -5.43 19.45 -12.33
C GLY A 17 -6.07 19.00 -11.01
N ALA A 18 -7.15 19.68 -10.59
CA ALA A 18 -7.91 19.28 -9.40
C ALA A 18 -8.55 17.89 -9.54
N ALA A 19 -9.14 17.58 -10.70
CA ALA A 19 -9.71 16.26 -10.97
C ALA A 19 -8.63 15.15 -10.94
N VAL A 20 -7.45 15.41 -11.49
CA VAL A 20 -6.31 14.48 -11.46
C VAL A 20 -5.80 14.25 -10.03
N ILE A 21 -5.77 15.29 -9.17
CA ILE A 21 -5.44 15.15 -7.74
C ILE A 21 -6.50 14.30 -7.01
N LEU A 22 -7.79 14.56 -7.27
CA LEU A 22 -8.86 13.77 -6.64
C LEU A 22 -8.80 12.30 -7.07
N LEU A 23 -8.52 12.04 -8.35
CA LEU A 23 -8.33 10.69 -8.88
C LEU A 23 -7.11 10.00 -8.26
N GLY A 24 -5.98 10.70 -8.15
CA GLY A 24 -4.78 10.20 -7.50
C GLY A 24 -5.03 9.85 -6.04
N GLY A 25 -5.72 10.73 -5.30
CA GLY A 25 -6.19 10.46 -3.93
C GLY A 25 -7.10 9.23 -3.83
N ALA A 26 -8.07 9.10 -4.73
CA ALA A 26 -8.96 7.94 -4.77
C ALA A 26 -8.20 6.63 -5.03
N ILE A 27 -7.20 6.64 -5.93
CA ILE A 27 -6.34 5.47 -6.20
C ILE A 27 -5.54 5.07 -4.96
N VAL A 28 -4.99 6.05 -4.22
CA VAL A 28 -4.29 5.75 -2.95
C VAL A 28 -5.26 5.17 -1.92
N LEU A 29 -6.48 5.71 -1.80
CA LEU A 29 -7.49 5.21 -0.85
C LEU A 29 -8.03 3.82 -1.21
N MET A 30 -8.03 3.45 -2.48
CA MET A 30 -8.36 2.09 -2.93
C MET A 30 -7.23 1.09 -2.70
N ALA A 31 -6.08 1.52 -2.17
CA ALA A 31 -5.02 0.59 -1.82
C ALA A 31 -5.56 -0.43 -0.80
N PRO A 32 -5.43 -1.75 -1.06
CA PRO A 32 -5.87 -2.75 -0.12
C PRO A 32 -4.97 -2.72 1.13
N TYR A 33 -5.50 -2.17 2.23
CA TYR A 33 -4.87 -2.18 3.54
C TYR A 33 -5.42 -3.35 4.35
N HIS A 34 -4.68 -4.46 4.40
CA HIS A 34 -4.97 -5.53 5.35
C HIS A 34 -3.81 -5.69 6.29
N TYR A 35 -3.80 -4.94 7.40
CA TYR A 35 -2.83 -5.09 8.47
C TYR A 35 -3.23 -6.24 9.38
N ILE A 36 -2.43 -7.30 9.43
CA ILE A 36 -2.57 -8.35 10.43
C ILE A 36 -1.32 -8.29 11.29
N GLY A 37 -1.43 -7.62 12.44
CA GLY A 37 -0.44 -7.73 13.50
C GLY A 37 -0.71 -9.01 14.27
N PHE A 38 0.26 -9.91 14.31
CA PHE A 38 0.14 -11.17 15.01
C PHE A 38 1.36 -11.38 15.91
N ILE A 39 1.13 -11.55 17.21
CA ILE A 39 2.18 -11.87 18.17
C ILE A 39 2.01 -13.35 18.50
N ALA A 40 3.07 -14.13 18.31
CA ALA A 40 3.08 -15.56 18.62
C ALA A 40 4.06 -15.84 19.76
N THR A 41 3.71 -16.74 20.67
CA THR A 41 4.60 -17.21 21.72
C THR A 41 4.94 -18.68 21.49
N THR A 42 6.08 -19.13 22.04
CA THR A 42 6.60 -20.51 21.90
C THR A 42 5.65 -21.62 22.39
N GLY A 43 4.56 -21.29 23.10
CA GLY A 43 3.58 -22.26 23.61
C GLY A 43 2.12 -21.98 23.25
N ASP A 44 1.82 -20.86 22.58
CA ASP A 44 0.45 -20.44 22.22
C ASP A 44 0.42 -19.81 20.82
N ALA A 45 0.99 -20.51 19.85
CA ALA A 45 0.91 -20.13 18.44
C ALA A 45 -0.46 -20.54 17.87
N CYS A 46 -1.46 -19.70 18.08
CA CYS A 46 -2.74 -19.87 17.39
C CYS A 46 -2.57 -19.62 15.87
N PRO A 47 -3.18 -20.43 15.00
CA PRO A 47 -3.21 -20.10 13.58
C PRO A 47 -4.03 -18.83 13.35
N PHE A 48 -3.68 -18.10 12.30
CA PHE A 48 -4.47 -16.96 11.84
C PHE A 48 -4.80 -17.09 10.36
N GLU A 49 -5.98 -16.61 9.99
CA GLU A 49 -6.47 -16.69 8.62
C GLU A 49 -6.22 -15.38 7.88
N ILE A 50 -5.83 -15.51 6.63
CA ILE A 50 -5.78 -14.42 5.67
C ILE A 50 -6.76 -14.70 4.54
N TYR A 51 -7.51 -13.67 4.18
CA TYR A 51 -8.45 -13.74 3.07
C TYR A 51 -7.93 -12.86 1.94
N SER A 52 -7.77 -13.46 0.76
CA SER A 52 -7.40 -12.75 -0.46
C SER A 52 -8.43 -13.03 -1.55
N ARG A 53 -8.72 -12.02 -2.36
CA ARG A 53 -9.52 -12.14 -3.59
C ARG A 53 -8.63 -11.93 -4.80
N GLU A 54 -9.06 -12.41 -5.96
CA GLU A 54 -8.37 -12.10 -7.21
C GLU A 54 -8.17 -10.58 -7.34
N GLY A 55 -6.93 -10.16 -7.61
CA GLY A 55 -6.52 -8.75 -7.70
C GLY A 55 -6.00 -8.12 -6.41
N TYR A 56 -6.03 -8.80 -5.26
CA TYR A 56 -5.60 -8.22 -3.98
C TYR A 56 -4.10 -8.39 -3.69
N PHE A 57 -3.56 -9.60 -3.78
CA PHE A 57 -2.14 -9.88 -3.53
C PHE A 57 -1.66 -11.02 -4.44
N GLN A 58 -0.58 -10.81 -5.20
CA GLN A 58 0.16 -11.87 -5.89
C GLN A 58 1.35 -12.39 -5.06
N GLN A 59 1.76 -11.60 -4.07
CA GLN A 59 2.90 -11.89 -3.20
C GLN A 59 2.52 -11.57 -1.77
N MET A 60 2.75 -12.50 -0.85
CA MET A 60 2.65 -12.27 0.59
C MET A 60 4.05 -12.02 1.15
N GLU A 61 4.16 -11.01 2.00
CA GLU A 61 5.37 -10.72 2.74
C GLU A 61 5.13 -11.04 4.21
N ILE A 62 6.01 -11.86 4.78
CA ILE A 62 6.06 -12.13 6.22
C ILE A 62 7.32 -11.46 6.74
N SER A 63 7.12 -10.49 7.62
CA SER A 63 8.18 -9.79 8.35
C SER A 63 8.06 -10.17 9.82
N VAL A 64 9.18 -10.61 10.38
CA VAL A 64 9.24 -11.08 11.76
C VAL A 64 10.26 -10.24 12.51
N THR A 65 9.82 -9.69 13.63
CA THR A 65 10.69 -9.09 14.63
C THR A 65 10.76 -10.04 15.81
N VAL A 66 11.98 -10.39 16.23
CA VAL A 66 12.21 -11.24 17.39
C VAL A 66 13.15 -10.55 18.35
N LYS A 67 12.96 -10.82 19.65
CA LYS A 67 13.96 -10.50 20.66
C LYS A 67 14.61 -11.81 21.07
N PRO A 68 15.87 -12.06 20.66
CA PRO A 68 16.57 -13.26 21.07
C PRO A 68 16.73 -13.27 22.59
N ASP A 69 16.69 -14.47 23.18
CA ASP A 69 16.95 -14.63 24.61
C ASP A 69 18.46 -14.51 24.88
N ASN A 70 19.16 -15.63 25.05
CA ASN A 70 20.62 -15.68 25.24
C ASN A 70 21.37 -16.35 24.08
N VAL A 71 20.74 -16.45 22.91
CA VAL A 71 21.32 -17.06 21.71
C VAL A 71 21.56 -16.02 20.62
N SER A 72 22.54 -16.29 19.74
CA SER A 72 22.89 -15.43 18.60
C SER A 72 22.09 -15.76 17.33
N THR A 73 21.34 -16.86 17.35
CA THR A 73 20.62 -17.38 16.18
C THR A 73 19.22 -17.77 16.61
N VAL A 74 18.22 -17.29 15.87
CA VAL A 74 16.80 -17.58 16.09
C VAL A 74 16.24 -18.23 14.84
N TYR A 75 15.51 -19.33 15.00
CA TYR A 75 14.80 -20.00 13.92
C TYR A 75 13.30 -19.76 14.05
N VAL A 76 12.68 -19.35 12.95
CA VAL A 76 11.23 -19.17 12.88
C VAL A 76 10.72 -19.83 11.62
N ASP A 77 9.84 -20.82 11.76
CA ASP A 77 9.24 -21.51 10.63
C ASP A 77 7.73 -21.26 10.58
N PHE A 78 7.24 -20.91 9.40
CA PHE A 78 5.82 -20.77 9.11
C PHE A 78 5.37 -21.79 8.09
N ARG A 79 4.10 -22.14 8.21
CA ARG A 79 3.41 -22.96 7.23
C ARG A 79 2.13 -22.26 6.80
N VAL A 80 2.02 -22.02 5.51
CA VAL A 80 0.90 -21.35 4.87
C VAL A 80 0.11 -22.41 4.12
N VAL A 81 -1.15 -22.62 4.49
CA VAL A 81 -2.02 -23.66 3.92
C VAL A 81 -3.18 -22.99 3.19
N ASN A 82 -3.39 -23.32 1.92
CA ASN A 82 -4.59 -22.88 1.20
C ASN A 82 -5.82 -23.62 1.75
N ASN A 83 -6.85 -22.88 2.17
CA ASN A 83 -8.02 -23.45 2.82
C ASN A 83 -8.90 -24.29 1.86
N VAL A 84 -8.69 -24.17 0.55
CA VAL A 84 -9.45 -24.87 -0.49
C VAL A 84 -8.64 -26.02 -1.09
N THR A 85 -7.43 -25.74 -1.59
CA THR A 85 -6.60 -26.74 -2.26
C THR A 85 -5.79 -27.59 -1.29
N LEU A 86 -5.64 -27.15 -0.03
CA LEU A 86 -4.77 -27.72 0.99
C LEU A 86 -3.28 -27.74 0.60
N GLU A 87 -2.92 -27.00 -0.44
CA GLU A 87 -1.53 -26.80 -0.82
C GLU A 87 -0.80 -26.05 0.30
N THR A 88 0.41 -26.51 0.59
CA THR A 88 1.20 -26.05 1.72
C THR A 88 2.50 -25.43 1.24
N THR A 89 2.75 -24.20 1.67
CA THR A 89 4.01 -23.49 1.46
C THR A 89 4.70 -23.31 2.80
N VAL A 90 5.96 -23.74 2.89
CA VAL A 90 6.78 -23.64 4.11
C VAL A 90 7.76 -22.50 3.97
N LEU A 91 7.91 -21.72 5.03
CA LEU A 91 8.79 -20.56 5.11
C LEU A 91 9.71 -20.71 6.30
N ASN A 92 11.01 -20.85 6.05
CA ASN A 92 12.00 -21.01 7.10
C ASN A 92 12.87 -19.76 7.17
N MET A 93 12.85 -19.10 8.32
CA MET A 93 13.63 -17.90 8.62
C MET A 93 14.71 -18.24 9.63
N THR A 94 15.92 -17.77 9.37
CA THR A 94 17.06 -17.87 10.27
C THR A 94 17.59 -16.47 10.48
N LEU A 95 17.35 -15.95 11.69
CA LEU A 95 17.74 -14.61 12.10
C LEU A 95 19.03 -14.69 12.91
N THR A 96 19.99 -13.85 12.58
CA THR A 96 21.32 -13.80 13.21
C THR A 96 21.69 -12.37 13.61
N GLU A 97 22.91 -12.17 14.12
CA GLU A 97 23.42 -10.83 14.43
C GLU A 97 23.48 -9.89 13.20
N GLU A 98 23.52 -10.43 11.98
CA GLU A 98 23.45 -9.63 10.75
C GLU A 98 22.08 -8.96 10.57
N ASP A 99 21.03 -9.57 11.10
CA ASP A 99 19.65 -9.09 11.03
C ASP A 99 19.30 -8.12 12.18
N MET A 100 20.30 -7.70 12.95
CA MET A 100 20.10 -6.87 14.14
C MET A 100 19.71 -5.43 13.80
N VAL A 101 18.62 -4.97 14.43
CA VAL A 101 18.21 -3.58 14.38
C VAL A 101 19.27 -2.72 15.08
N SER A 102 19.87 -1.81 14.32
CA SER A 102 20.90 -0.90 14.81
C SER A 102 20.41 -0.11 16.03
N ALA A 103 21.23 -0.08 17.09
CA ALA A 103 20.94 0.58 18.37
C ALA A 103 19.72 0.03 19.15
N SER A 104 19.23 -1.18 18.85
CA SER A 104 18.20 -1.82 19.66
C SER A 104 18.74 -2.26 21.03
N ASN A 105 18.04 -1.90 22.11
CA ASN A 105 18.29 -2.40 23.47
C ASN A 105 16.94 -2.64 24.19
N PRO A 106 16.57 -3.90 24.52
CA PRO A 106 17.31 -5.15 24.27
C PRO A 106 17.45 -5.45 22.77
N ARG A 107 18.38 -6.38 22.42
CA ARG A 107 18.65 -6.78 21.03
C ARG A 107 17.34 -7.19 20.35
N ALA A 108 17.17 -6.77 19.11
CA ALA A 108 16.06 -7.19 18.26
C ALA A 108 16.59 -7.55 16.87
N TYR A 109 16.12 -8.68 16.33
CA TYR A 109 16.40 -9.11 14.95
C TYR A 109 15.15 -8.94 14.11
N VAL A 110 15.32 -8.50 12.86
CA VAL A 110 14.23 -8.34 11.90
C VAL A 110 14.60 -9.00 10.59
N GLN A 111 13.77 -9.93 10.14
CA GLN A 111 13.91 -10.57 8.84
C GLN A 111 12.59 -10.53 8.09
N ARG A 112 12.70 -10.40 6.76
CA ARG A 112 11.59 -10.32 5.82
C ARG A 112 11.77 -11.38 4.76
N GLN A 113 10.67 -12.07 4.43
CA GLN A 113 10.62 -12.95 3.27
C GLN A 113 9.33 -12.75 2.49
N VAL A 114 9.46 -12.78 1.16
CA VAL A 114 8.36 -12.64 0.22
C VAL A 114 8.10 -14.00 -0.42
N ILE A 115 6.85 -14.41 -0.46
CA ILE A 115 6.39 -15.63 -1.13
C ILE A 115 5.32 -15.31 -2.16
N ASP A 116 5.43 -15.95 -3.32
CA ASP A 116 4.42 -15.86 -4.36
C ASP A 116 3.26 -16.78 -3.99
N LEU A 117 2.06 -16.21 -3.87
CA LEU A 117 0.84 -16.95 -3.58
C LEU A 117 -0.24 -16.55 -4.56
N ALA A 118 -0.97 -17.55 -5.06
CA ALA A 118 -2.18 -17.30 -5.83
C ALA A 118 -3.24 -16.60 -4.96
N ALA A 119 -4.24 -16.00 -5.60
CA ALA A 119 -5.37 -15.46 -4.87
C ALA A 119 -6.16 -16.59 -4.20
N GLY A 120 -6.43 -16.44 -2.89
CA GLY A 120 -7.15 -17.46 -2.13
C GLY A 120 -7.19 -17.16 -0.64
N ASN A 121 -7.88 -18.02 0.10
CA ASN A 121 -7.91 -17.96 1.56
C ASN A 121 -6.86 -18.92 2.11
N TYR A 122 -6.05 -18.44 3.04
CA TYR A 122 -4.97 -19.22 3.62
C TYR A 122 -5.02 -19.17 5.13
N THR A 123 -4.63 -20.26 5.77
CA THR A 123 -4.37 -20.32 7.20
C THR A 123 -2.86 -20.41 7.42
N ILE A 124 -2.34 -19.55 8.27
CA ILE A 124 -0.92 -19.47 8.58
C ILE A 124 -0.70 -20.04 9.98
N TYR A 125 0.22 -21.00 10.05
CA TYR A 125 0.68 -21.63 11.28
C TYR A 125 2.11 -21.19 11.56
N VAL A 126 2.43 -20.95 12.84
CA VAL A 126 3.81 -20.83 13.30
C VAL A 126 4.20 -22.21 13.83
N ASP A 127 5.04 -22.91 13.09
CA ASP A 127 5.39 -24.30 13.40
C ASP A 127 6.58 -24.39 14.37
N ARG A 128 7.51 -23.44 14.30
CA ARG A 128 8.69 -23.40 15.17
C ARG A 128 9.07 -21.96 15.52
N ILE A 129 9.37 -21.75 16.80
CA ILE A 129 10.12 -20.59 17.30
C ILE A 129 11.21 -21.16 18.21
N GLU A 130 12.48 -20.97 17.85
CA GLU A 130 13.62 -21.48 18.60
C GLU A 130 14.64 -20.35 18.80
N GLY A 131 15.03 -20.10 20.05
CA GLY A 131 15.95 -19.02 20.40
C GLY A 131 15.31 -17.68 20.80
N ALA A 132 13.97 -17.63 20.82
CA ALA A 132 13.20 -16.50 21.33
C ALA A 132 11.94 -17.01 22.05
N SER A 133 11.52 -16.28 23.08
CA SER A 133 10.27 -16.56 23.82
C SER A 133 9.00 -16.19 23.04
N TRP A 134 9.08 -15.15 22.21
CA TRP A 134 7.98 -14.66 21.39
C TRP A 134 8.49 -14.03 20.10
N ILE A 135 7.60 -13.94 19.12
CA ILE A 135 7.84 -13.25 17.85
C ILE A 135 6.72 -12.24 17.62
N ASP A 136 7.09 -11.09 17.06
CA ASP A 136 6.16 -10.13 16.48
C ASP A 136 6.14 -10.31 14.97
N VAL A 137 5.02 -10.73 14.43
CA VAL A 137 4.78 -10.62 12.99
C VAL A 137 4.27 -9.20 12.75
N SER A 138 5.22 -8.26 12.78
CA SER A 138 5.00 -6.83 12.59
C SER A 138 5.41 -6.38 11.18
N TYR A 139 4.64 -5.42 10.68
CA TYR A 139 4.09 -5.48 9.34
C TYR A 139 4.62 -4.33 8.47
N GLU A 140 5.87 -4.40 7.99
CA GLU A 140 6.31 -3.56 6.86
C GLU A 140 5.72 -4.10 5.56
N GLN A 141 4.40 -3.99 5.46
CA GLN A 141 3.62 -4.44 4.34
C GLN A 141 3.90 -3.57 3.11
N LEU A 142 4.86 -3.98 2.29
CA LEU A 142 5.09 -3.42 0.96
C LEU A 142 4.90 -4.50 -0.10
N SER A 143 3.69 -5.05 -0.18
CA SER A 143 3.24 -5.83 -1.34
C SER A 143 1.98 -5.21 -1.94
N ILE A 144 2.06 -4.92 -3.25
CA ILE A 144 1.16 -4.17 -4.16
C ILE A 144 0.82 -2.71 -3.76
N LYS A 145 1.03 -2.27 -2.52
CA LYS A 145 0.83 -0.86 -2.14
C LYS A 145 1.72 0.12 -2.90
N ARG A 146 2.96 -0.29 -3.23
CA ARG A 146 3.92 0.59 -3.92
C ARG A 146 3.34 1.09 -5.22
N ASN A 147 2.63 0.27 -5.99
CA ASN A 147 2.07 0.71 -7.25
C ASN A 147 0.87 1.65 -7.05
N TYR A 148 -0.05 1.40 -6.12
CA TYR A 148 -1.16 2.34 -5.87
C TYR A 148 -0.68 3.68 -5.29
N ILE A 149 0.29 3.64 -4.38
CA ILE A 149 0.89 4.84 -3.78
C ILE A 149 1.73 5.59 -4.81
N VAL A 150 2.53 4.89 -5.62
CA VAL A 150 3.37 5.52 -6.66
C VAL A 150 2.48 6.05 -7.78
N THR A 151 1.53 5.28 -8.31
CA THR A 151 0.62 5.72 -9.37
C THR A 151 -0.27 6.86 -8.89
N GLY A 152 -0.92 6.74 -7.73
CA GLY A 152 -1.74 7.81 -7.16
C GLY A 152 -0.92 9.04 -6.77
N GLY A 153 0.29 8.84 -6.22
CA GLY A 153 1.23 9.91 -5.91
C GLY A 153 1.74 10.64 -7.15
N ILE A 154 2.09 9.93 -8.23
CA ILE A 154 2.48 10.52 -9.51
C ILE A 154 1.33 11.34 -10.09
N LEU A 155 0.09 10.82 -10.06
CA LEU A 155 -1.07 11.58 -10.51
C LEU A 155 -1.26 12.87 -9.70
N ASN A 156 -1.10 12.82 -8.38
CA ASN A 156 -1.15 14.03 -7.54
C ASN A 156 -0.07 15.05 -7.92
N ILE A 157 1.16 14.60 -8.21
CA ILE A 157 2.25 15.47 -8.67
C ILE A 157 1.90 16.10 -10.03
N VAL A 158 1.41 15.31 -10.98
CA VAL A 158 0.99 15.81 -12.30
C VAL A 158 -0.14 16.85 -12.17
N GLY A 159 -1.15 16.56 -11.35
CA GLY A 159 -2.25 17.49 -11.09
C GLY A 159 -1.78 18.79 -10.42
N LEU A 160 -0.83 18.73 -9.50
CA LEU A 160 -0.19 19.91 -8.91
C LEU A 160 0.55 20.74 -9.96
N ILE A 161 1.33 20.10 -10.83
CA ILE A 161 2.03 20.78 -11.93
C ILE A 161 1.03 21.46 -12.87
N MET A 162 -0.10 20.81 -13.18
CA MET A 162 -1.18 21.39 -13.99
C MET A 162 -1.78 22.63 -13.33
N CYS A 163 -2.13 22.55 -12.03
CA CYS A 163 -2.68 23.69 -11.30
C CYS A 163 -1.71 24.87 -11.24
N ILE A 164 -0.43 24.62 -10.94
CA ILE A 164 0.62 25.65 -10.91
C ILE A 164 0.81 26.25 -12.31
N SER A 165 0.84 25.43 -13.36
CA SER A 165 0.93 25.91 -14.74
C SER A 165 -0.28 26.77 -15.12
N GLY A 166 -1.48 26.37 -14.69
CA GLY A 166 -2.73 27.11 -14.87
C GLY A 166 -2.73 28.47 -14.16
N TYR A 167 -2.08 28.58 -13.00
CA TYR A 167 -1.89 29.86 -12.31
C TYR A 167 -1.11 30.86 -13.17
N PHE A 168 -0.06 30.41 -13.86
CA PHE A 168 0.76 31.24 -14.73
C PHE A 168 0.12 31.54 -16.11
N VAL A 169 -0.96 30.86 -16.49
CA VAL A 169 -1.71 31.21 -17.71
C VAL A 169 -2.50 32.49 -17.49
N SER A 170 -2.23 33.50 -18.33
CA SER A 170 -2.95 34.77 -18.34
C SER A 170 -4.44 34.57 -18.70
N GLY A 171 -5.36 35.09 -17.91
CA GLY A 171 -6.80 34.95 -18.14
C GLY A 171 -7.61 34.84 -16.86
N THR A 172 -8.93 34.89 -17.00
CA THR A 172 -9.92 34.72 -15.93
C THR A 172 -10.41 33.26 -15.88
N LEU A 173 -10.87 32.80 -14.72
CA LEU A 173 -11.59 31.53 -14.53
C LEU A 173 -13.11 31.69 -14.67
N ILE A 174 -13.59 32.94 -14.69
CA ILE A 174 -14.98 33.32 -14.91
C ILE A 174 -15.18 33.48 -16.42
N PRO A 175 -16.17 32.80 -17.03
CA PRO A 175 -16.45 32.95 -18.45
C PRO A 175 -16.73 34.43 -18.76
N PRO A 176 -16.17 34.98 -19.85
CA PRO A 176 -16.57 36.31 -20.30
C PRO A 176 -18.05 36.30 -20.70
N ASP A 177 -18.76 37.40 -20.45
CA ASP A 177 -20.22 37.52 -20.68
C ASP A 177 -20.67 37.09 -22.09
N GLU A 178 -19.78 37.18 -23.08
CA GLU A 178 -20.00 36.70 -24.46
C GLU A 178 -20.16 35.17 -24.60
N GLY A 179 -19.87 34.39 -23.55
CA GLY A 179 -19.93 32.92 -23.55
C GLY A 179 -21.04 32.33 -22.68
N VAL A 180 -21.87 33.15 -22.04
CA VAL A 180 -23.04 32.67 -21.30
C VAL A 180 -24.20 32.53 -22.27
N VAL A 181 -24.46 31.31 -22.75
CA VAL A 181 -25.71 31.02 -23.47
C VAL A 181 -26.85 31.08 -22.45
N VAL A 182 -27.46 32.25 -22.29
CA VAL A 182 -28.75 32.41 -21.62
C VAL A 182 -29.84 32.43 -22.69
N GLU A 183 -30.00 31.33 -23.43
CA GLU A 183 -31.24 31.05 -24.15
C GLU A 183 -31.98 29.98 -23.34
N TRP A 184 -32.59 30.43 -22.24
CA TRP A 184 -33.70 29.68 -21.66
C TRP A 184 -34.87 29.93 -22.58
N GLY A 185 -35.12 28.99 -23.50
CA GLY A 185 -36.21 29.04 -24.45
C GLY A 185 -37.53 29.38 -23.77
N TYR A 186 -37.95 30.61 -23.96
CA TYR A 186 -39.36 31.01 -23.96
C TYR A 186 -39.51 31.81 -25.24
N ASP A 187 -39.90 31.12 -26.31
CA ASP A 187 -40.54 31.75 -27.46
C ASP A 187 -41.83 32.41 -26.95
N GLU A 188 -42.03 33.69 -27.28
CA GLU A 188 -43.37 34.30 -27.30
C GLU A 188 -44.16 33.84 -28.54
#